data_AF-A0A257X8D4-F1
#
_entry.id   AF-A0A257X8D4-F1
#
_cell.length_a   1.000
_cell.length_b   1.000
_cell.length_c   1.000
_cell.angle_alpha   90.00
_cell.angle_beta   90.00
_cell.angle_gamma   90.00
#
_symmetry.space_group_name_H-M   'P 1'
#
loop_
_entity.id
_entity.type
_entity.pdbx_description
1 polymer ?
#
loop_
_entity_poly.entity_id
_entity_poly.type
_entity_poly.pdbx_seq_one_letter_code
_entity_poly.pdbx_strand_id
1 'polypeptide(L)'
;MAIGVADRLVSLRADVERAIADYPPGDTRYLTRLERQHERLQNPDLELIVRLVTTLCVEDPSRWATVAPIAQSLKARFPPLAPLATPTALS
;
A
#
# COMPACT_ATOMS: atom_id res chain seq x y z
N MET A 1 -7.48 -15.87 -6.29
CA MET A 1 -6.36 -15.05 -6.77
C MET A 1 -6.18 -13.90 -5.80
N ALA A 2 -4.99 -13.74 -5.19
CA ALA A 2 -4.72 -12.60 -4.34
C ALA A 2 -4.64 -11.33 -5.20
N ILE A 3 -5.11 -10.18 -4.71
CA ILE A 3 -5.18 -8.89 -5.42
C ILE A 3 -3.80 -8.33 -5.86
N GLY A 4 -2.70 -9.04 -5.59
CA GLY A 4 -1.33 -8.63 -5.93
C GLY A 4 -0.63 -7.80 -4.85
N VAL A 5 -1.22 -7.69 -3.66
CA VAL A 5 -0.67 -6.86 -2.55
C VAL A 5 0.69 -7.38 -2.08
N ALA A 6 0.84 -8.71 -1.97
CA ALA A 6 2.11 -9.31 -1.54
C ALA A 6 3.24 -8.99 -2.51
N ASP A 7 3.00 -9.17 -3.81
CA ASP A 7 3.98 -8.87 -4.85
C ASP A 7 4.34 -7.38 -4.85
N ARG A 8 3.34 -6.50 -4.73
CA ARG A 8 3.55 -5.06 -4.63
C ARG A 8 4.41 -4.68 -3.42
N LEU A 9 4.18 -5.30 -2.26
CA LEU A 9 5.00 -5.08 -1.06
C LEU A 9 6.44 -5.54 -1.27
N VAL A 10 6.65 -6.71 -1.89
CA VAL A 10 7.99 -7.21 -2.21
C VAL A 10 8.74 -6.25 -3.13
N SER A 11 8.10 -5.78 -4.20
CA SER A 11 8.70 -4.81 -5.12
C SER A 11 9.04 -3.50 -4.42
N LEU A 12 8.10 -2.91 -3.66
CA LEU A 12 8.34 -1.67 -2.94
C LEU A 12 9.45 -1.79 -1.90
N ARG A 13 9.55 -2.94 -1.21
CA ARG A 13 10.65 -3.20 -0.28
C ARG A 13 11.99 -3.22 -0.99
N ALA A 14 12.10 -3.93 -2.11
CA ALA A 14 13.33 -4.00 -2.88
C ALA A 14 13.76 -2.62 -3.41
N ASP A 15 12.79 -1.79 -3.83
CA ASP A 15 13.07 -0.43 -4.31
C ASP A 15 13.57 0.48 -3.17
N VAL A 16 12.97 0.41 -1.98
CA VAL A 16 13.44 1.17 -0.81
C VAL A 16 14.80 0.67 -0.33
N GLU A 17 15.02 -0.65 -0.30
CA GLU A 17 16.32 -1.25 0.06
C GLU A 17 17.43 -0.76 -0.87
N ARG A 18 17.16 -0.70 -2.20
CA ARG A 18 18.10 -0.13 -3.17
C ARG A 18 18.32 1.37 -2.94
N ALA A 19 17.26 2.14 -2.70
CA ALA A 19 17.36 3.57 -2.45
C ALA A 19 18.19 3.92 -1.20
N ILE A 20 18.13 3.07 -0.16
CA ILE A 20 18.97 3.20 1.03
C ILE A 20 20.43 2.84 0.71
N ALA A 21 20.67 1.74 -0.02
CA ALA A 21 22.02 1.30 -0.37
C ALA A 21 22.77 2.31 -1.25
N ASP A 22 22.06 2.95 -2.18
CA ASP A 22 22.61 3.94 -3.11
C ASP A 22 22.60 5.38 -2.54
N TYR A 23 22.23 5.55 -1.25
CA TYR A 23 21.98 6.87 -0.69
C TYR A 23 23.26 7.70 -0.54
N PRO A 24 23.31 8.94 -1.06
CA PRO A 24 24.50 9.76 -0.97
C PRO A 24 24.75 10.25 0.47
N PRO A 25 26.01 10.44 0.88
CA PRO A 25 26.32 11.02 2.17
C PRO A 25 25.81 12.47 2.25
N GLY A 26 25.24 12.86 3.39
CA GLY A 26 24.85 14.25 3.67
C GLY A 26 23.48 14.39 4.33
N ASP A 27 22.39 14.18 3.57
CA ASP A 27 21.03 14.38 4.08
C ASP A 27 20.53 13.16 4.88
N THR A 28 20.83 13.18 6.17
CA THR A 28 20.40 12.13 7.11
C THR A 28 18.89 12.13 7.34
N ARG A 29 18.17 13.23 7.07
CA ARG A 29 16.73 13.32 7.32
C ARG A 29 15.94 12.49 6.32
N TYR A 30 16.31 12.57 5.04
CA TYR A 30 15.64 11.77 4.02
C TYR A 30 16.05 10.29 4.11
N LEU A 31 17.31 9.98 4.45
CA LEU A 31 17.72 8.61 4.77
C LEU A 31 16.88 8.01 5.92
N THR A 32 16.75 8.73 7.03
CA THR A 32 15.89 8.32 8.17
C THR A 32 14.44 8.07 7.72
N ARG A 33 13.94 8.84 6.76
CA ARG A 33 12.59 8.64 6.20
C ARG A 33 12.52 7.35 5.38
N LEU A 34 13.53 7.03 4.57
CA LEU A 34 13.60 5.77 3.83
C LEU A 34 13.65 4.57 4.78
N GLU A 35 14.45 4.65 5.84
CA GLU A 35 14.54 3.60 6.86
C GLU A 35 13.19 3.35 7.55
N ARG A 36 12.49 4.42 7.96
CA ARG A 36 11.12 4.29 8.52
C ARG A 36 10.12 3.73 7.52
N GLN A 37 10.28 4.05 6.23
CA GLN A 37 9.46 3.46 5.18
C GLN A 37 9.75 1.97 5.02
N HIS A 38 11.01 1.57 5.09
CA HIS A 38 11.42 0.17 5.05
C HIS A 38 10.83 -0.62 6.22
N GLU A 39 10.94 -0.09 7.45
CA GLU A 39 10.33 -0.69 8.65
C GLU A 39 8.82 -0.88 8.49
N ARG A 40 8.13 0.15 8.00
CA ARG A 40 6.67 0.09 7.77
C ARG A 40 6.30 -0.91 6.67
N LEU A 41 7.14 -1.10 5.65
CA LEU A 41 6.90 -2.11 4.61
C LEU A 41 7.15 -3.54 5.10
N GLN A 42 8.01 -3.74 6.11
CA GLN A 42 8.20 -5.04 6.74
C GLN A 42 7.01 -5.45 7.62
N ASN A 43 6.37 -4.46 8.26
CA ASN A 43 5.20 -4.66 9.12
C ASN A 43 4.07 -3.71 8.70
N PRO A 44 3.41 -3.97 7.55
CA PRO A 44 2.45 -3.04 6.98
C PRO A 44 1.20 -2.92 7.85
N ASP A 45 0.85 -1.67 8.18
CA ASP A 45 -0.42 -1.35 8.81
C ASP A 45 -1.58 -1.42 7.82
N LEU A 46 -2.81 -1.44 8.36
CA LEU A 46 -4.02 -1.54 7.55
C LEU A 46 -4.17 -0.37 6.57
N GLU A 47 -3.72 0.84 6.93
CA GLU A 47 -3.80 2.01 6.05
C GLU A 47 -2.90 1.85 4.83
N LEU A 48 -1.67 1.35 5.01
CA LEU A 48 -0.76 1.07 3.92
C LEU A 48 -1.34 -0.01 3.01
N ILE A 49 -1.87 -1.10 3.59
CA ILE A 49 -2.54 -2.16 2.81
C ILE A 49 -3.69 -1.59 1.99
N VAL A 50 -4.54 -0.75 2.58
CA VAL A 50 -5.65 -0.09 1.88
C VAL A 50 -5.13 0.74 0.72
N ARG A 51 -4.11 1.58 0.94
CA ARG A 51 -3.54 2.41 -0.13
C ARG A 51 -3.01 1.57 -1.29
N LEU A 52 -2.30 0.47 -0.99
CA LEU A 52 -1.80 -0.43 -2.03
C LEU A 52 -2.93 -1.12 -2.80
N VAL A 53 -3.95 -1.60 -2.10
CA VAL A 53 -5.13 -2.20 -2.73
C VAL A 53 -5.84 -1.18 -3.62
N THR A 54 -6.04 0.05 -3.15
CA THR A 54 -6.62 1.12 -3.97
C THR A 54 -5.80 1.35 -5.23
N THR A 55 -4.48 1.52 -5.12
CA THR A 55 -3.60 1.68 -6.30
C THR A 55 -3.75 0.51 -7.27
N LEU A 56 -3.76 -0.73 -6.77
CA LEU A 56 -3.92 -1.93 -7.61
C LEU A 56 -5.29 -1.97 -8.29
N CYS A 57 -6.35 -1.53 -7.63
CA CYS A 57 -7.69 -1.45 -8.21
C CYS A 57 -7.85 -0.26 -9.18
N VAL A 58 -7.00 0.77 -9.09
CA VAL A 58 -6.96 1.87 -10.07
C VAL A 58 -6.28 1.43 -11.35
N GLU A 59 -5.16 0.70 -11.21
CA GLU A 59 -4.44 0.12 -12.34
C GLU A 59 -5.26 -0.97 -13.06
N ASP A 60 -6.06 -1.71 -12.31
CA ASP A 60 -6.96 -2.74 -12.85
C ASP A 60 -8.31 -2.68 -12.12
N PRO A 61 -9.29 -1.96 -12.70
CA PRO A 61 -10.63 -1.79 -12.11
C PRO A 61 -11.39 -3.09 -11.87
N SER A 62 -11.05 -4.19 -12.54
CA SER A 62 -11.74 -5.48 -12.33
C SER A 62 -11.55 -6.02 -10.91
N ARG A 63 -10.47 -5.62 -10.22
CA ARG A 63 -10.14 -6.03 -8.85
C ARG A 63 -11.13 -5.49 -7.82
N TRP A 64 -11.82 -4.39 -8.11
CA TRP A 64 -12.87 -3.83 -7.24
C TRP A 64 -13.98 -4.85 -6.94
N ALA A 65 -14.34 -5.70 -7.91
CA ALA A 65 -15.37 -6.72 -7.72
C ALA A 65 -15.01 -7.74 -6.62
N THR A 66 -13.71 -7.94 -6.38
CA THR A 66 -13.23 -8.85 -5.33
C THR A 66 -13.14 -8.14 -3.97
N VAL A 67 -12.71 -6.88 -3.95
CA VAL A 67 -12.41 -6.14 -2.70
C VAL A 67 -13.65 -5.51 -2.08
N ALA A 68 -14.49 -4.88 -2.90
CA ALA A 68 -15.57 -4.02 -2.43
C ALA A 68 -16.57 -4.74 -1.50
N PRO A 69 -17.00 -6.00 -1.74
CA PRO A 69 -17.91 -6.69 -0.84
C PRO A 69 -17.31 -6.92 0.57
N ILE A 70 -16.02 -7.24 0.63
CA ILE A 70 -15.29 -7.47 1.89
C ILE A 70 -15.14 -6.15 2.64
N ALA A 71 -14.69 -5.10 1.94
CA ALA A 71 -14.54 -3.77 2.52
C ALA A 71 -15.88 -3.21 3.01
N GLN A 72 -16.96 -3.39 2.25
CA GLN A 72 -18.31 -2.97 2.63
C GLN A 72 -18.77 -3.64 3.92
N SER A 73 -18.45 -4.93 4.10
CA SER A 73 -18.83 -5.71 5.29
C SER A 73 -18.03 -5.31 6.54
N LEU A 74 -16.81 -4.80 6.35
CA LEU A 74 -15.85 -4.57 7.43
C LEU A 74 -15.63 -3.09 7.78
N LYS A 75 -16.02 -2.15 6.92
CA LYS A 75 -15.74 -0.71 7.10
C LYS A 75 -16.29 -0.12 8.40
N ALA A 76 -17.39 -0.65 8.93
CA ALA A 76 -17.96 -0.19 10.20
C ALA A 76 -17.04 -0.50 11.39
N ARG A 77 -16.33 -1.63 11.33
CA ARG A 77 -15.37 -2.06 12.37
C ARG A 77 -13.96 -1.52 12.11
N PHE A 78 -13.60 -1.37 10.83
CA PHE A 78 -12.29 -0.91 10.40
C PHE A 78 -12.47 0.28 9.45
N PRO A 79 -12.58 1.51 10.00
CA PRO A 79 -12.77 2.72 9.20
C PRO A 79 -11.80 2.90 8.02
N PRO A 80 -10.51 2.50 8.11
CA PRO A 80 -9.60 2.58 6.96
C PRO A 80 -10.07 1.83 5.71
N LEU A 81 -10.97 0.84 5.82
CA LEU A 81 -11.51 0.10 4.67
C LEU A 81 -12.59 0.87 3.89
N ALA A 82 -13.11 1.99 4.42
CA ALA A 82 -14.17 2.76 3.79
C ALA A 82 -13.90 3.14 2.31
N PRO A 83 -12.68 3.57 1.91
CA PRO A 83 -12.38 3.88 0.51
C PRO A 83 -12.50 2.67 -0.42
N LEU A 84 -12.31 1.47 0.11
CA LEU A 84 -12.37 0.23 -0.65
C LEU A 84 -13.81 -0.28 -0.84
N ALA A 85 -14.76 0.24 -0.07
CA ALA A 85 -16.16 -0.22 -0.10
C ALA A 85 -16.97 0.42 -1.23
N THR A 86 -16.53 1.58 -1.71
CA THR A 86 -17.20 2.31 -2.79
C THR A 86 -16.18 2.49 -3.92
N PRO A 87 -16.38 1.89 -5.10
CA PRO A 87 -15.56 2.17 -6.27
C PRO A 87 -15.88 3.61 -6.68
N THR A 88 -15.17 4.55 -6.08
CA THR A 88 -15.36 5.97 -6.36
C THR A 88 -14.38 6.29 -7.47
N ALA A 89 -14.90 6.82 -8.59
CA ALA A 89 -14.10 7.34 -9.68
C ALA A 89 -13.02 8.27 -9.10
N LEU A 90 -11.76 7.84 -9.18
CA LEU A 90 -10.63 8.73 -8.95
C LEU A 90 -10.55 9.64 -10.18
N SER A 91 -11.32 10.72 -10.12
CA SER A 91 -11.13 11.92 -10.94
C SER A 91 -9.96 12.73 -10.39
#